data_AF-A0A847E3N9-F1
#
_entry.id   AF-A0A847E3N9-F1
#
_cell.length_a   1.000
_cell.length_b   1.000
_cell.length_c   1.000
_cell.angle_alpha   90.00
_cell.angle_beta   90.00
_cell.angle_gamma   90.00
#
_symmetry.space_group_name_H-M   'P 1'
#
loop_
_entity.id
_entity.type
_entity.pdbx_description
1 polymer ?
#
loop_
_entity_poly.entity_id
_entity_poly.type
_entity_poly.pdbx_seq_one_letter_code
_entity_poly.pdbx_strand_id
1 'polypeptide(L)'
;MIEEKIFKSLEEKLLEVEIKLVEVLYTKESGENILRITIDKDTLINIDDCLLATKIINPILDKDDYIKESYILDVCSIEKGGEE
;
A
#
# COMPACT_ATOMS: atom_id res chain seq x y z
N MET A 1 3.00 5.63 15.23
CA MET A 1 2.97 6.47 14.02
C MET A 1 1.81 6.01 13.14
N ILE A 2 1.29 6.84 12.24
CA ILE A 2 0.11 6.48 11.43
C ILE A 2 0.45 5.39 10.43
N GLU A 3 1.67 5.42 9.88
CA GLU A 3 2.16 4.42 8.93
C GLU A 3 2.16 3.02 9.55
N GLU A 4 2.59 2.89 10.81
CA GLU A 4 2.65 1.58 11.48
C GLU A 4 1.26 0.96 11.70
N LYS A 5 0.25 1.80 11.94
CA LYS A 5 -1.14 1.33 12.07
C LYS A 5 -1.69 0.87 10.74
N ILE A 6 -1.51 1.70 9.70
CA ILE A 6 -1.87 1.35 8.32
C ILE A 6 -1.17 0.05 7.94
N PHE A 7 0.13 -0.04 8.22
CA PHE A 7 0.95 -1.20 7.91
C PHE A 7 0.37 -2.48 8.51
N LYS A 8 0.09 -2.51 9.82
CA LYS A 8 -0.48 -3.71 10.46
C LYS A 8 -1.87 -4.07 9.92
N SER A 9 -2.71 -3.07 9.68
CA SER A 9 -4.08 -3.27 9.19
C SER A 9 -4.09 -3.82 7.75
N LEU A 10 -3.18 -3.31 6.91
CA LEU A 10 -3.02 -3.76 5.53
C LEU A 10 -2.26 -5.08 5.44
N GLU A 11 -1.21 -5.29 6.25
CA GLU A 11 -0.41 -6.51 6.26
C GLU A 11 -1.30 -7.72 6.49
N GLU A 12 -2.14 -7.69 7.52
CA GLU A 12 -3.05 -8.80 7.83
C GLU A 12 -3.96 -9.13 6.64
N LYS A 13 -4.51 -8.10 5.99
CA LYS A 13 -5.45 -8.25 4.88
C LYS A 13 -4.80 -8.65 3.56
N LEU A 14 -3.60 -8.16 3.30
CA LEU A 14 -2.81 -8.50 2.11
C LEU A 14 -2.28 -9.93 2.23
N LEU A 15 -1.91 -10.37 3.43
CA LEU A 15 -1.45 -11.73 3.68
C LEU A 15 -2.54 -12.77 3.34
N GLU A 16 -3.82 -12.44 3.56
CA GLU A 16 -4.97 -13.30 3.16
C GLU A 16 -5.03 -13.55 1.65
N VAL A 17 -4.51 -12.64 0.83
CA VAL A 17 -4.47 -12.75 -0.64
C VAL A 17 -3.07 -13.10 -1.16
N GLU A 18 -2.22 -13.65 -0.30
CA GLU A 18 -0.83 -14.02 -0.60
C GLU A 18 0.06 -12.85 -1.00
N ILE A 19 -0.36 -11.60 -0.70
CA ILE A 19 0.41 -10.39 -0.96
C ILE A 19 1.11 -9.99 0.35
N LYS A 20 2.39 -9.67 0.24
CA LYS A 20 3.20 -9.23 1.37
C LYS A 20 3.32 -7.72 1.35
N LEU A 21 3.03 -7.09 2.47
CA LEU A 21 3.30 -5.66 2.61
C LEU A 21 4.79 -5.48 2.96
N VAL A 22 5.48 -4.66 2.17
CA VAL A 22 6.90 -4.38 2.37
C VAL A 22 7.08 -3.15 3.22
N GLU A 23 6.43 -2.05 2.81
CA GLU A 23 6.61 -0.75 3.45
C GLU A 23 5.39 0.14 3.21
N VAL A 24 5.12 1.02 4.18
CA VAL A 24 4.13 2.08 4.07
C VAL A 24 4.82 3.39 4.43
N LEU A 25 4.78 4.34 3.51
CA LEU A 25 5.40 5.64 3.63
C LEU A 25 4.33 6.72 3.46
N TYR A 26 4.21 7.58 4.46
CA TYR A 26 3.36 8.75 4.40
C TYR A 26 4.22 10.00 4.38
N THR A 27 4.22 10.70 3.24
CA THR A 27 5.04 11.88 2.98
C THR A 27 4.15 13.03 2.53
N LYS A 28 4.61 14.27 2.74
CA LYS A 28 3.94 15.48 2.25
C LYS A 28 4.89 16.24 1.34
N GLU A 29 4.62 16.21 0.03
CA GLU A 29 5.43 16.90 -0.98
C GLU A 29 4.62 18.02 -1.62
N SER A 30 5.21 19.21 -1.75
CA SER A 30 4.58 20.38 -2.40
C SER A 30 3.16 20.72 -1.90
N GLY A 31 2.86 20.41 -0.63
CA GLY A 31 1.54 20.63 -0.04
C GLY A 31 0.53 19.51 -0.26
N GLU A 32 0.86 18.50 -1.05
CA GLU A 32 0.05 17.31 -1.27
C GLU A 32 0.52 16.16 -0.38
N ASN A 33 -0.44 15.41 0.15
CA ASN A 33 -0.16 14.23 0.96
C ASN A 33 -0.01 13.03 0.01
N ILE A 34 1.05 12.25 0.18
CA ILE A 34 1.34 11.08 -0.64
C ILE A 34 1.48 9.88 0.30
N LEU A 35 0.60 8.90 0.12
CA LEU A 35 0.67 7.63 0.80
C LEU A 35 1.20 6.59 -0.19
N ARG A 36 2.49 6.28 -0.06
CA ARG A 36 3.16 5.25 -0.85
C ARG A 36 3.11 3.92 -0.11
N ILE A 37 2.63 2.90 -0.80
CA ILE A 37 2.48 1.56 -0.26
C ILE A 37 3.22 0.61 -1.19
N THR A 38 4.20 -0.08 -0.61
CA THR A 38 5.01 -1.06 -1.33
C THR A 38 4.54 -2.46 -0.96
N ILE A 39 4.08 -3.21 -1.96
CA ILE A 39 3.68 -4.61 -1.82
C ILE A 39 4.66 -5.52 -2.56
N ASP A 40 4.75 -6.77 -2.15
CA ASP A 40 5.56 -7.82 -2.75
C ASP A 40 4.73 -9.09 -2.80
N LYS A 41 5.09 -10.02 -3.67
CA LYS A 41 4.44 -11.31 -3.74
C LYS A 41 5.50 -12.37 -4.00
N ASP A 42 5.35 -13.53 -3.37
CA ASP A 42 6.31 -14.62 -3.58
C ASP A 42 6.24 -15.17 -5.02
N THR A 43 5.06 -15.02 -5.65
CA THR A 43 4.83 -15.32 -7.08
C THR A 43 4.77 -14.06 -7.93
N LEU A 44 4.61 -14.22 -9.25
CA LEU A 44 4.47 -13.12 -10.20
C LEU A 44 3.27 -12.24 -9.82
N ILE A 45 3.53 -10.97 -9.48
CA ILE A 45 2.45 -9.98 -9.33
C ILE A 45 1.88 -9.67 -10.71
N ASN A 46 0.56 -9.79 -10.84
CA ASN A 46 -0.15 -9.37 -12.05
C ASN A 46 -0.93 -8.09 -11.81
N ILE A 47 -1.45 -7.53 -12.90
CA ILE A 47 -2.30 -6.34 -12.83
C ILE A 47 -3.55 -6.58 -11.96
N ASP A 48 -4.06 -7.82 -11.95
CA ASP A 48 -5.23 -8.20 -11.16
C ASP A 48 -4.93 -8.16 -9.65
N ASP A 49 -3.74 -8.61 -9.24
CA ASP A 49 -3.26 -8.52 -7.86
C ASP A 49 -3.11 -7.06 -7.42
N CYS A 50 -2.58 -6.19 -8.29
CA CYS A 50 -2.45 -4.77 -8.01
C CYS A 50 -3.84 -4.10 -7.83
N LEU A 51 -4.81 -4.46 -8.67
CA LEU A 51 -6.19 -4.01 -8.54
C LEU A 51 -6.85 -4.54 -7.26
N LEU A 52 -6.62 -5.81 -6.91
CA LEU A 52 -7.11 -6.43 -5.68
C LEU A 52 -6.55 -5.75 -4.43
N ALA A 53 -5.22 -5.59 -4.37
CA ALA A 53 -4.55 -4.90 -3.28
C ALA A 53 -5.11 -3.48 -3.12
N THR A 54 -5.20 -2.70 -4.21
CA THR A 54 -5.79 -1.36 -4.17
C THR A 54 -7.23 -1.37 -3.66
N LYS A 55 -8.07 -2.30 -4.12
CA LYS A 55 -9.47 -2.45 -3.67
C LYS A 55 -9.59 -2.82 -2.19
N ILE A 56 -8.60 -3.53 -1.64
CA ILE A 56 -8.54 -3.91 -0.23
C ILE A 56 -8.03 -2.75 0.62
N ILE A 57 -7.00 -2.06 0.13
CA ILE A 57 -6.36 -0.94 0.81
C ILE A 57 -7.33 0.23 0.98
N ASN A 58 -8.02 0.62 -0.09
CA ASN A 58 -8.93 1.78 -0.10
C ASN A 58 -9.94 1.80 1.07
N PRO A 59 -10.77 0.76 1.27
CA PRO A 59 -11.75 0.74 2.36
C PRO A 59 -11.11 0.67 3.75
N ILE A 60 -9.89 0.14 3.89
CA ILE A 60 -9.18 0.16 5.18
C ILE A 60 -8.76 1.59 5.52
N LEU A 61 -8.20 2.31 4.54
CA LEU A 61 -7.81 3.70 4.72
C LEU A 61 -9.01 4.62 4.97
N ASP A 62 -10.11 4.40 4.25
CA ASP A 62 -11.38 5.14 4.45
C ASP A 62 -11.97 4.87 5.85
N LYS A 63 -11.95 3.61 6.29
CA LYS A 63 -12.52 3.20 7.58
C LYS A 63 -11.77 3.77 8.78
N ASP A 64 -10.46 3.87 8.70
CA ASP A 64 -9.65 4.38 9.80
C ASP A 64 -9.55 5.92 9.84
N ASP A 65 -10.07 6.63 8.82
CA ASP A 65 -10.06 8.10 8.71
C ASP A 65 -8.68 8.72 9.02
N TYR A 66 -7.61 8.03 8.60
CA TYR A 66 -6.24 8.41 8.94
C TYR A 66 -5.84 9.76 8.33
N ILE A 67 -6.40 10.10 7.17
CA ILE A 67 -6.04 11.29 6.40
C ILE A 67 -7.32 12.06 6.07
N LYS A 68 -7.53 13.21 6.73
CA LYS A 68 -8.70 14.08 6.50
C LYS A 68 -8.61 14.95 5.25
N GLU A 69 -7.42 15.11 4.71
CA GLU A 69 -7.16 15.90 3.50
C GLU A 69 -7.04 14.99 2.28
N SER A 70 -7.18 15.53 1.07
CA SER A 70 -6.90 14.78 -0.16
C SER A 70 -5.45 14.28 -0.14
N TYR A 71 -5.27 13.02 -0.51
CA TYR A 71 -3.96 12.40 -0.65
C TYR A 71 -3.90 11.53 -1.90
N ILE A 72 -2.69 11.32 -2.39
CA ILE A 72 -2.39 10.46 -3.52
C ILE A 72 -2.00 9.10 -2.96
N LEU A 73 -2.77 8.07 -3.29
CA LEU A 73 -2.45 6.68 -2.98
C LEU A 73 -1.58 6.11 -4.11
N ASP A 74 -0.32 5.83 -3.82
CA ASP A 74 0.65 5.26 -4.75
C ASP A 74 0.93 3.82 -4.32
N VAL A 75 0.39 2.83 -5.03
CA VAL A 75 0.62 1.41 -4.75
C VAL A 75 1.65 0.89 -5.73
N CYS A 76 2.84 0.57 -5.24
CA CYS A 76 3.92 -0.03 -6.01
C CYS A 76 4.15 -1.47 -5.58
N SER A 77 4.47 -2.31 -6.56
CA SER A 77 4.97 -3.65 -6.31
C SER A 77 6.51 -3.68 -6.37
N ILE A 78 7.17 -4.38 -5.45
CA ILE A 78 8.58 -4.72 -5.62
C ILE A 78 8.69 -5.67 -6.80
N GLU A 79 9.27 -5.17 -7.88
CA GLU A 79 9.85 -6.04 -8.89
C GLU A 79 11.21 -6.47 -8.33
N LYS A 80 11.35 -7.75 -7.97
CA LYS A 80 12.69 -8.35 -7.80
C LYS A 80 13.37 -8.39 -9.17
N GLY A 81 13.88 -7.26 -9.64
CA GLY A 81 14.43 -7.16 -11.00
C GLY A 81 14.74 -5.73 -11.39
N GLY A 82 15.77 -5.16 -10.77
CA GLY A 82 16.36 -3.89 -11.17
C GLY A 82 17.82 -3.79 -10.78
N GLU A 83 18.57 -4.88 -10.93
CA GLU A 83 20.03 -4.85 -11.00
C GLU A 83 20.40 -5.25 -12.43
N GLU A 84 20.65 -4.25 -13.28
CA GLU A 84 21.50 -4.37 -14.47
C GLU A 84 22.91 -3.86 -14.14
#